data_AF-A0A956WXD7-F1
#
_entry.id   AF-A0A956WXD7-F1
#
_cell.length_a   1.000
_cell.length_b   1.000
_cell.length_c   1.000
_cell.angle_alpha   90.00
_cell.angle_beta   90.00
_cell.angle_gamma   90.00
#
_symmetry.space_group_name_H-M   'P 1'
#
loop_
_entity.id
_entity.type
_entity.pdbx_description
1 polymer ?
#
loop_
_entity_poly.entity_id
_entity_poly.type
_entity_poly.pdbx_seq_one_letter_code
_entity_poly.pdbx_strand_id
1 'polypeptide(L)'
;LLVLGYIVYMAALTVARHNSFLTHAFDLGIQDQAMYTLVTRGYPVVTLYGSQPVNQFGDHFALIYYLIAPLYAALGSNAATLLVVQSVALGLGAIPVYLLAREKTGNLSLAVALAIAYLLYPALHAVNTFDFHEIALVTPLLLFSLYFLETRRRGLFLVFLVLAALTKEEVALSAAAIGLYILWIKRERRLGGLVLVGSLVYFVLVNQVIMPALGGG
;
A
#
# COMPACT_ATOMS: atom_id res chain seq x y z
N LEU A 1 -20.03 -7.91 -6.27
CA LEU A 1 -20.23 -7.48 -7.68
C LEU A 1 -19.56 -6.13 -7.96
N LEU A 2 -19.88 -5.04 -7.25
CA LEU A 2 -19.27 -3.71 -7.47
C LEU A 2 -17.74 -3.71 -7.39
N VAL A 3 -17.17 -4.27 -6.31
CA VAL A 3 -15.70 -4.37 -6.14
C VAL A 3 -15.05 -5.16 -7.27
N LEU A 4 -15.62 -6.32 -7.63
CA LEU A 4 -15.13 -7.14 -8.72
C LEU A 4 -15.21 -6.39 -10.07
N GLY A 5 -16.32 -5.69 -10.33
CA GLY A 5 -16.48 -4.88 -11.53
C GLY A 5 -15.43 -3.78 -11.64
N TYR A 6 -15.16 -3.07 -10.55
CA TYR A 6 -14.08 -2.07 -10.49
C TYR A 6 -12.71 -2.71 -10.76
N ILE A 7 -12.39 -3.82 -10.09
CA ILE A 7 -11.09 -4.50 -10.24
C ILE A 7 -10.88 -4.94 -11.68
N VAL A 8 -11.87 -5.63 -12.27
CA VAL A 8 -11.78 -6.13 -13.65
C VAL A 8 -11.63 -4.96 -14.63
N TYR A 9 -12.44 -3.92 -14.49
CA TYR A 9 -12.39 -2.76 -15.36
C TYR A 9 -11.04 -2.04 -15.27
N MET A 10 -10.57 -1.72 -14.06
CA MET A 10 -9.32 -0.97 -13.87
C MET A 10 -8.09 -1.80 -14.23
N ALA A 11 -8.07 -3.09 -13.91
CA ALA A 11 -7.00 -3.98 -14.33
C ALA A 11 -6.91 -4.07 -15.86
N ALA A 12 -8.05 -4.24 -16.54
CA ALA A 12 -8.09 -4.26 -18.00
C ALA A 12 -7.64 -2.92 -18.60
N LEU A 13 -8.09 -1.80 -18.03
CA LEU A 13 -7.73 -0.46 -18.49
C LEU A 13 -6.23 -0.17 -18.33
N THR A 14 -5.66 -0.44 -17.15
CA THR A 14 -4.24 -0.19 -16.85
C THR A 14 -3.33 -1.07 -17.69
N VAL A 15 -3.66 -2.36 -17.86
CA VAL A 15 -2.93 -3.25 -18.75
C VAL A 15 -3.05 -2.81 -20.22
N ALA A 16 -4.22 -2.37 -20.68
CA ALA A 16 -4.37 -1.85 -22.03
C ALA A 16 -3.53 -0.58 -22.26
N ARG A 17 -3.46 0.32 -21.26
CA ARG A 17 -2.58 1.50 -21.29
C ARG A 17 -1.11 1.08 -21.42
N HIS A 18 -0.66 0.11 -20.62
CA HIS A 18 0.69 -0.44 -20.71
C HIS A 18 1.00 -1.03 -22.10
N ASN A 19 0.10 -1.86 -22.62
CA ASN A 19 0.24 -2.46 -23.95
C ASN A 19 0.18 -1.42 -25.10
N SER A 20 -0.38 -0.24 -24.82
CA SER A 20 -0.41 0.89 -25.75
C SER A 20 0.77 1.85 -25.57
N PHE A 21 1.80 1.45 -24.80
CA PHE A 21 2.99 2.26 -24.50
C PHE A 21 2.69 3.58 -23.78
N LEU A 22 1.62 3.62 -22.97
CA LEU A 22 1.21 4.79 -22.18
C LEU A 22 1.66 4.70 -20.71
N THR A 23 2.76 4.00 -20.44
CA THR A 23 3.39 3.84 -19.12
C THR A 23 4.86 4.22 -19.20
N HIS A 24 5.49 4.57 -18.07
CA HIS A 24 6.79 5.21 -18.04
C HIS A 24 7.86 4.30 -17.45
N ALA A 25 9.08 4.38 -18.00
CA ALA A 25 10.21 3.60 -17.53
C ALA A 25 10.64 4.00 -16.11
N PHE A 26 10.63 5.30 -15.79
CA PHE A 26 11.03 5.82 -14.48
C PHE A 26 9.99 5.59 -13.38
N ASP A 27 8.77 5.21 -13.75
CA ASP A 27 7.72 4.87 -12.80
C ASP A 27 7.56 3.35 -12.76
N LEU A 28 6.85 2.78 -13.74
CA LEU A 28 6.57 1.35 -13.80
C LEU A 28 7.81 0.48 -13.97
N GLY A 29 8.76 0.92 -14.80
CA GLY A 29 9.96 0.14 -15.12
C GLY A 29 10.88 -0.07 -13.91
N ILE A 30 10.98 0.93 -13.03
CA ILE A 30 11.74 0.84 -11.77
C ILE A 30 11.11 -0.23 -10.88
N GLN A 31 9.81 -0.18 -10.66
CA GLN A 31 9.14 -1.14 -9.78
C GLN A 31 9.15 -2.56 -10.36
N ASP A 32 9.00 -2.70 -11.67
CA ASP A 32 9.08 -3.99 -12.35
C ASP A 32 10.48 -4.60 -12.24
N GLN A 33 11.53 -3.81 -12.49
CA GLN A 33 12.92 -4.27 -12.35
C GLN A 33 13.29 -4.60 -10.90
N ALA A 34 12.85 -3.78 -9.94
CA ALA A 34 13.03 -4.03 -8.51
C ALA A 34 12.38 -5.35 -8.10
N MET A 35 11.13 -5.60 -8.52
CA MET A 35 10.42 -6.84 -8.21
C MET A 35 11.05 -8.06 -8.89
N TYR A 36 11.43 -7.93 -10.16
CA TYR A 36 12.08 -9.00 -10.92
C TYR A 36 13.40 -9.43 -10.28
N THR A 37 14.25 -8.46 -9.93
CA THR A 37 15.53 -8.74 -9.25
C THR A 37 15.33 -9.27 -7.83
N LEU A 38 14.32 -8.80 -7.10
CA LEU A 38 13.94 -9.37 -5.81
C LEU A 38 13.60 -10.86 -5.92
N VAL A 39 12.76 -11.24 -6.90
CA VAL A 39 12.37 -12.63 -7.12
C VAL A 39 13.53 -13.51 -7.58
N THR A 40 14.40 -12.98 -8.45
CA THR A 40 15.47 -13.78 -9.08
C THR A 40 16.80 -13.78 -8.31
N ARG A 41 17.06 -12.76 -7.49
CA ARG A 41 18.34 -12.55 -6.78
C ARG A 41 18.19 -12.40 -5.26
N GLY A 42 16.97 -12.18 -4.76
CA GLY A 42 16.69 -12.01 -3.33
C GLY A 42 16.78 -10.58 -2.80
N TYR A 43 17.14 -9.61 -3.62
CA TYR A 43 17.22 -8.19 -3.25
C TYR A 43 16.89 -7.28 -4.46
N PRO A 44 16.24 -6.12 -4.25
CA PRO A 44 15.76 -5.29 -5.35
C PRO A 44 16.86 -4.34 -5.86
N VAL A 45 17.27 -4.54 -7.10
CA VAL A 45 18.26 -3.71 -7.77
C VAL A 45 17.67 -3.12 -9.04
N VAL A 46 17.92 -1.84 -9.25
CA VAL A 46 17.49 -1.13 -10.45
C VAL A 46 18.65 -0.42 -11.12
N THR A 47 18.61 -0.32 -12.45
CA THR A 47 19.64 0.29 -13.29
C THR A 47 19.12 1.49 -14.07
N LEU A 48 17.90 1.94 -13.76
CA LEU A 48 17.22 2.99 -14.50
C LEU A 48 17.58 4.40 -14.01
N TYR A 49 18.03 4.57 -12.76
CA TYR A 49 18.35 5.89 -12.20
C TYR A 49 19.63 6.53 -12.77
N GLY A 50 20.54 5.75 -13.37
CA GLY A 50 21.80 6.29 -13.86
C GLY A 50 22.80 5.21 -14.28
N SER A 51 24.09 5.57 -14.26
CA SER A 51 25.16 4.71 -14.75
C SER A 51 25.50 3.51 -13.86
N GLN A 52 25.08 3.54 -12.59
CA GLN A 52 25.35 2.48 -11.62
C GLN A 52 24.04 1.86 -11.13
N PRO A 53 24.00 0.53 -10.92
CA PRO A 53 22.88 -0.11 -10.25
C PRO A 53 22.73 0.39 -8.82
N VAL A 54 21.50 0.59 -8.37
CA VAL A 54 21.19 0.98 -6.99
C VAL A 54 20.24 -0.01 -6.34
N ASN A 55 20.34 -0.15 -5.02
CA ASN A 55 19.39 -0.91 -4.24
C ASN A 55 18.11 -0.06 -4.06
N GLN A 56 16.97 -0.56 -4.55
CA GLN A 56 15.70 0.19 -4.46
C GLN A 56 15.32 0.52 -3.02
N PHE A 57 15.65 -0.35 -2.06
CA PHE A 57 15.36 -0.14 -0.64
C PHE A 57 16.27 0.90 0.03
N GLY A 58 17.34 1.34 -0.64
CA GLY A 58 18.09 2.51 -0.22
C GLY A 58 17.42 3.84 -0.61
N ASP A 59 16.58 3.83 -1.65
CA ASP A 59 15.84 5.01 -2.13
C ASP A 59 14.44 5.08 -1.50
N HIS A 60 13.70 3.98 -1.52
CA HIS A 60 12.40 3.82 -0.85
C HIS A 60 12.30 2.46 -0.15
N PHE A 61 12.12 2.48 1.16
CA PHE A 61 12.15 1.27 1.98
C PHE A 61 10.78 0.56 2.00
N ALA A 62 10.54 -0.22 0.96
CA ALA A 62 9.26 -0.88 0.69
C ALA A 62 9.30 -2.41 0.91
N LEU A 63 9.35 -2.86 2.17
CA LEU A 63 9.34 -4.30 2.49
C LEU A 63 8.07 -5.04 2.07
N ILE A 64 6.98 -4.33 1.73
CA ILE A 64 5.78 -4.94 1.15
C ILE A 64 6.09 -5.71 -0.15
N TYR A 65 7.19 -5.38 -0.83
CA TYR A 65 7.63 -6.09 -2.03
C TYR A 65 7.80 -7.59 -1.79
N TYR A 66 8.28 -8.00 -0.62
CA TYR A 66 8.40 -9.42 -0.27
C TYR A 66 7.05 -10.15 -0.20
N LEU A 67 5.95 -9.44 0.07
CA LEU A 67 4.60 -10.02 0.05
C LEU A 67 4.01 -10.05 -1.36
N ILE A 68 4.42 -9.12 -2.23
CA ILE A 68 3.98 -9.06 -3.63
C ILE A 68 4.79 -10.05 -4.49
N ALA A 69 6.06 -10.28 -4.16
CA ALA A 69 7.00 -11.09 -4.92
C ALA A 69 6.50 -12.51 -5.27
N PRO A 70 5.86 -13.28 -4.36
CA PRO A 70 5.32 -14.59 -4.71
C PRO A 70 4.19 -14.51 -5.76
N LEU A 71 3.34 -13.48 -5.68
CA LEU A 71 2.27 -13.25 -6.67
C LEU A 71 2.86 -12.82 -8.01
N TYR A 72 3.85 -11.93 -7.98
CA TYR A 72 4.58 -11.49 -9.16
C TYR A 72 5.25 -12.67 -9.89
N ALA A 73 5.94 -13.54 -9.13
CA ALA A 73 6.58 -14.74 -9.66
C ALA A 73 5.56 -15.70 -10.30
N ALA A 74 4.43 -15.95 -9.61
CA ALA A 74 3.42 -16.91 -10.06
C ALA A 74 2.62 -16.43 -11.29
N LEU A 75 2.46 -15.12 -11.48
CA LEU A 75 1.61 -14.54 -12.51
C LEU A 75 2.40 -14.03 -13.75
N GLY A 76 3.67 -14.41 -13.86
CA GLY A 76 4.46 -14.24 -15.08
C GLY A 76 5.55 -13.16 -15.01
N SER A 77 5.85 -12.62 -13.83
CA SER A 77 6.97 -11.72 -13.57
C SER A 77 7.09 -10.56 -14.57
N ASN A 78 6.03 -9.74 -14.65
CA ASN A 78 5.94 -8.62 -15.58
C ASN A 78 5.16 -7.44 -15.00
N ALA A 79 5.34 -6.27 -15.61
CA ALA A 79 4.71 -5.03 -15.21
C ALA A 79 3.17 -5.10 -15.13
N ALA A 80 2.53 -5.83 -16.06
CA ALA A 80 1.07 -6.01 -16.04
C ALA A 80 0.58 -6.68 -14.75
N THR A 81 1.37 -7.59 -14.18
CA THR A 81 1.07 -8.23 -12.89
C THR A 81 0.98 -7.21 -11.76
N LEU A 82 1.93 -6.26 -11.72
CA LEU A 82 1.94 -5.20 -10.71
C LEU A 82 0.70 -4.30 -10.84
N LEU A 83 0.35 -3.90 -12.06
CA LEU A 83 -0.86 -3.10 -12.33
C LEU A 83 -2.14 -3.82 -11.85
N VAL A 84 -2.24 -5.13 -12.10
CA VAL A 84 -3.36 -5.95 -11.60
C VAL A 84 -3.37 -6.00 -10.07
N VAL A 85 -2.23 -6.19 -9.42
CA VAL A 85 -2.12 -6.19 -7.94
C VAL A 85 -2.60 -4.85 -7.36
N GLN A 86 -2.18 -3.72 -7.94
CA GLN A 86 -2.64 -2.39 -7.51
C GLN A 86 -4.16 -2.23 -7.70
N SER A 87 -4.70 -2.63 -8.85
CA SER A 87 -6.16 -2.58 -9.10
C SER A 87 -6.95 -3.42 -8.11
N VAL A 88 -6.48 -4.64 -7.79
CA VAL A 88 -7.09 -5.51 -6.78
C VAL A 88 -7.05 -4.84 -5.41
N ALA A 89 -5.89 -4.37 -4.97
CA ALA A 89 -5.73 -3.75 -3.65
C ALA A 89 -6.64 -2.54 -3.47
N LEU A 90 -6.64 -1.62 -4.44
CA LEU A 90 -7.47 -0.41 -4.40
C LEU A 90 -8.96 -0.74 -4.40
N GLY A 91 -9.39 -1.70 -5.23
CA GLY A 91 -10.78 -2.16 -5.26
C GLY A 91 -11.23 -2.77 -3.92
N LEU A 92 -10.37 -3.57 -3.28
CA LEU A 92 -10.64 -4.16 -1.97
C LEU A 92 -10.81 -3.12 -0.86
N GLY A 93 -10.27 -1.90 -1.02
CA GLY A 93 -10.46 -0.79 -0.07
C GLY A 93 -11.92 -0.33 0.11
N ALA A 94 -12.82 -0.67 -0.83
CA ALA A 94 -14.25 -0.41 -0.66
C ALA A 94 -14.88 -1.27 0.46
N ILE A 95 -14.30 -2.43 0.75
CA ILE A 95 -14.79 -3.35 1.79
C ILE A 95 -14.70 -2.71 3.18
N PRO A 96 -13.55 -2.23 3.67
CA PRO A 96 -13.47 -1.59 4.97
C PRO A 96 -14.27 -0.29 5.03
N VAL A 97 -14.44 0.45 3.92
CA VAL A 97 -15.33 1.62 3.86
C VAL A 97 -16.78 1.21 4.16
N TYR A 98 -17.29 0.18 3.47
CA TYR A 98 -18.62 -0.38 3.72
C TYR A 98 -18.76 -0.85 5.18
N LEU A 99 -17.78 -1.63 5.66
CA LEU A 99 -17.83 -2.20 7.00
C LEU A 99 -17.80 -1.13 8.09
N LEU A 100 -16.93 -0.11 7.97
CA LEU A 100 -16.86 1.03 8.88
C LEU A 100 -18.16 1.83 8.88
N ALA A 101 -18.68 2.16 7.70
CA ALA A 101 -19.93 2.93 7.59
C ALA A 101 -21.11 2.18 8.21
N ARG A 102 -21.22 0.87 7.96
CA ARG A 102 -22.25 0.02 8.57
C ARG A 102 -22.10 -0.04 10.08
N GLU A 103 -20.89 -0.25 10.58
CA GLU A 103 -20.61 -0.33 12.03
C GLU A 103 -20.96 0.98 12.75
N LYS A 104 -20.65 2.13 12.14
CA LYS A 104 -20.85 3.45 12.76
C LYS A 104 -22.28 3.97 12.68
N THR A 105 -23.00 3.63 11.62
CA THR A 105 -24.30 4.26 11.32
C THR A 105 -25.48 3.30 11.43
N GLY A 106 -25.24 1.99 11.39
CA GLY A 106 -26.29 0.96 11.29
C GLY A 106 -27.08 0.99 9.97
N ASN A 107 -26.77 1.93 9.05
CA ASN A 107 -27.54 2.17 7.84
C ASN A 107 -26.88 1.47 6.63
N LEU A 108 -27.54 0.43 6.14
CA LEU A 108 -27.05 -0.36 5.00
C LEU A 108 -26.93 0.48 3.72
N SER A 109 -27.94 1.29 3.42
CA SER A 109 -27.96 2.10 2.19
C SER A 109 -26.84 3.14 2.20
N LEU A 110 -26.59 3.78 3.34
CA LEU A 110 -25.49 4.73 3.48
C LEU A 110 -24.13 4.03 3.36
N ALA A 111 -23.97 2.84 3.96
CA ALA A 111 -22.74 2.06 3.84
C ALA A 111 -22.44 1.66 2.39
N VAL A 112 -23.46 1.23 1.64
CA VAL A 112 -23.32 0.93 0.21
C VAL A 112 -23.01 2.19 -0.58
N ALA A 113 -23.70 3.30 -0.31
CA ALA A 113 -23.46 4.58 -0.99
C ALA A 113 -22.03 5.08 -0.79
N LEU A 114 -21.47 4.98 0.42
CA LEU A 114 -20.07 5.37 0.69
C LEU A 114 -19.05 4.44 0.02
N ALA A 115 -19.33 3.14 -0.06
CA ALA A 115 -18.47 2.21 -0.80
C ALA A 115 -18.50 2.48 -2.31
N ILE A 116 -19.66 2.82 -2.87
CA ILE A 116 -19.79 3.29 -4.26
C ILE A 116 -19.02 4.60 -4.45
N ALA A 117 -19.19 5.56 -3.53
CA ALA A 117 -18.48 6.84 -3.60
C ALA A 117 -16.96 6.65 -3.59
N TYR A 118 -16.44 5.74 -2.76
CA TYR A 118 -15.03 5.36 -2.78
C TYR A 118 -14.62 4.79 -4.15
N LEU A 119 -15.38 3.82 -4.69
CA LEU A 119 -15.07 3.20 -5.99
C LEU A 119 -15.19 4.16 -7.17
N LEU A 120 -15.98 5.23 -7.06
CA LEU A 120 -16.13 6.27 -8.08
C LEU A 120 -15.26 7.51 -7.82
N TYR A 121 -14.44 7.49 -6.78
CA TYR A 121 -13.66 8.65 -6.39
C TYR A 121 -12.56 8.95 -7.43
N PRO A 122 -12.54 10.15 -8.06
CA PRO A 122 -11.60 10.43 -9.15
C PRO A 122 -10.13 10.31 -8.75
N ALA A 123 -9.76 10.66 -7.51
CA ALA A 123 -8.37 10.51 -7.08
C ALA A 123 -7.97 9.03 -6.92
N LEU A 124 -8.91 8.15 -6.54
CA LEU A 124 -8.66 6.71 -6.53
C LEU A 124 -8.40 6.19 -7.94
N HIS A 125 -9.15 6.71 -8.93
CA HIS A 125 -8.95 6.36 -10.34
C HIS A 125 -7.61 6.89 -10.84
N ALA A 126 -7.26 8.13 -10.51
CA ALA A 126 -5.97 8.71 -10.86
C ALA A 126 -4.80 7.84 -10.37
N VAL A 127 -4.81 7.45 -9.09
CA VAL A 127 -3.80 6.52 -8.52
C VAL A 127 -3.80 5.19 -9.28
N ASN A 128 -4.96 4.61 -9.55
CA ASN A 128 -5.02 3.30 -10.21
C ASN A 128 -4.55 3.34 -11.67
N THR A 129 -4.91 4.39 -12.41
CA THR A 129 -4.52 4.58 -13.83
C THR A 129 -3.09 5.08 -14.02
N PHE A 130 -2.46 5.53 -12.94
CA PHE A 130 -1.03 5.78 -12.90
C PHE A 130 -0.27 4.45 -12.80
N ASP A 131 1.02 4.52 -13.08
CA ASP A 131 1.91 3.38 -13.02
C ASP A 131 1.96 2.80 -11.60
N PHE A 132 2.29 1.51 -11.49
CA PHE A 132 2.30 0.82 -10.20
C PHE A 132 3.23 1.52 -9.20
N HIS A 133 2.71 1.78 -8.00
CA HIS A 133 3.48 2.22 -6.84
C HIS A 133 2.95 1.52 -5.59
N GLU A 134 3.85 0.98 -4.78
CA GLU A 134 3.49 0.29 -3.54
C GLU A 134 2.71 1.16 -2.56
N ILE A 135 2.91 2.48 -2.59
CA ILE A 135 2.17 3.42 -1.74
C ILE A 135 0.65 3.38 -2.02
N ALA A 136 0.21 2.92 -3.19
CA ALA A 136 -1.21 2.74 -3.49
C ALA A 136 -1.89 1.75 -2.53
N LEU A 137 -1.15 0.78 -1.99
CA LEU A 137 -1.66 -0.20 -1.04
C LEU A 137 -1.92 0.40 0.36
N VAL A 138 -1.36 1.57 0.67
CA VAL A 138 -1.54 2.25 1.97
C VAL A 138 -3.02 2.48 2.26
N THR A 139 -3.76 3.01 1.29
CA THR A 139 -5.18 3.39 1.44
C THR A 139 -6.03 2.20 1.92
N PRO A 140 -6.11 1.07 1.20
CA PRO A 140 -6.90 -0.08 1.66
C PRO A 140 -6.37 -0.67 2.98
N LEU A 141 -5.04 -0.72 3.18
CA LEU A 141 -4.46 -1.27 4.41
C LEU A 141 -4.80 -0.43 5.65
N LEU A 142 -4.70 0.90 5.56
CA LEU A 142 -5.09 1.79 6.64
C LEU A 142 -6.60 1.76 6.91
N LEU A 143 -7.43 1.66 5.87
CA LEU A 143 -8.88 1.53 6.05
C LEU A 143 -9.24 0.24 6.81
N PHE A 144 -8.63 -0.89 6.45
CA PHE A 144 -8.79 -2.14 7.22
C PHE A 144 -8.25 -2.03 8.64
N SER A 145 -7.08 -1.39 8.82
CA SER A 145 -6.52 -1.13 10.14
C SER A 145 -7.52 -0.37 11.03
N LEU A 146 -8.07 0.74 10.53
CA LEU A 146 -9.07 1.53 11.25
C LEU A 146 -10.37 0.74 11.51
N TYR A 147 -10.82 -0.08 10.57
CA TYR A 147 -11.95 -0.99 10.78
C TYR A 147 -11.71 -1.95 11.96
N PHE A 148 -10.54 -2.58 12.02
CA PHE A 148 -10.20 -3.50 13.10
C PHE A 148 -9.95 -2.80 14.43
N LEU A 149 -9.47 -1.55 14.40
CA LEU A 149 -9.40 -0.71 15.59
C LEU A 149 -10.80 -0.45 16.15
N GLU A 150 -11.74 -0.07 15.29
CA GLU A 150 -13.11 0.25 15.69
C GLU A 150 -13.88 -0.95 16.22
N THR A 151 -13.65 -2.13 15.64
CA THR A 151 -14.25 -3.41 16.09
C THR A 151 -13.47 -4.07 17.24
N ARG A 152 -12.51 -3.36 17.84
CA ARG A 152 -11.66 -3.80 18.96
C ARG A 152 -10.83 -5.07 18.70
N ARG A 153 -10.60 -5.43 17.44
CA ARG A 153 -9.75 -6.55 17.02
C ARG A 153 -8.29 -6.10 16.92
N ARG A 154 -7.70 -5.79 18.07
CA ARG A 154 -6.36 -5.17 18.18
C ARG A 154 -5.26 -5.91 17.42
N GLY A 155 -5.28 -7.24 17.40
CA GLY A 155 -4.30 -8.03 16.65
C GLY A 155 -4.36 -7.73 15.14
N LEU A 156 -5.55 -7.78 14.55
CA LEU A 156 -5.74 -7.46 13.13
C LEU A 156 -5.46 -5.98 12.82
N PHE A 157 -5.85 -5.07 13.72
CA PHE A 157 -5.47 -3.65 13.62
C PHE A 157 -3.95 -3.50 13.47
N LEU A 158 -3.17 -4.11 14.38
CA LEU A 158 -1.71 -4.03 14.34
C LEU A 158 -1.13 -4.70 13.09
N VAL A 159 -1.66 -5.84 12.66
CA VAL A 159 -1.23 -6.51 11.42
C VAL A 159 -1.40 -5.57 10.23
N PHE A 160 -2.59 -5.01 10.03
CA PHE A 160 -2.84 -4.12 8.89
C PHE A 160 -2.09 -2.78 9.00
N LEU A 161 -1.88 -2.26 10.21
CA LEU A 161 -1.07 -1.06 10.42
C LEU A 161 0.40 -1.30 10.07
N VAL A 162 0.97 -2.43 10.50
CA VAL A 162 2.34 -2.82 10.16
C VAL A 162 2.45 -3.04 8.66
N LEU A 163 1.53 -3.78 8.05
CA LEU A 163 1.52 -3.95 6.59
C LEU A 163 1.50 -2.60 5.85
N ALA A 164 0.72 -1.63 6.32
CA ALA A 164 0.75 -0.28 5.75
C ALA A 164 2.13 0.38 5.92
N ALA A 165 2.74 0.32 7.12
CA ALA A 165 4.07 0.87 7.37
C ALA A 165 5.21 0.18 6.59
N LEU A 166 5.01 -1.07 6.13
CA LEU A 166 5.95 -1.78 5.26
C LEU A 166 5.85 -1.36 3.79
N THR A 167 4.81 -0.62 3.40
CA THR A 167 4.70 -0.14 2.01
C THR A 167 5.71 0.95 1.71
N LYS A 168 5.88 1.91 2.62
CA LYS A 168 6.81 3.02 2.45
C LYS A 168 7.18 3.64 3.80
N GLU A 169 8.40 4.15 3.90
CA GLU A 169 8.97 4.69 5.12
C GLU A 169 8.15 5.82 5.75
N GLU A 170 7.61 6.74 4.95
CA GLU A 170 6.83 7.89 5.43
C GLU A 170 5.47 7.47 6.01
N VAL A 171 4.96 6.28 5.68
CA VAL A 171 3.68 5.77 6.19
C VAL A 171 3.75 5.52 7.70
N ALA A 172 4.96 5.36 8.26
CA ALA A 172 5.18 5.34 9.69
C ALA A 172 4.67 6.62 10.39
N LEU A 173 4.72 7.78 9.73
CA LEU A 173 4.17 9.02 10.30
C LEU A 173 2.63 8.99 10.33
N SER A 174 1.99 8.40 9.33
CA SER A 174 0.54 8.13 9.34
C SER A 174 0.17 7.17 10.47
N ALA A 175 0.98 6.14 10.71
CA ALA A 175 0.79 5.22 11.83
C ALA A 175 1.00 5.91 13.19
N ALA A 176 1.97 6.81 13.31
CA ALA A 176 2.19 7.65 14.49
C ALA A 176 0.96 8.54 14.78
N ALA A 177 0.39 9.17 13.75
CA ALA A 177 -0.84 9.96 13.88
C ALA A 177 -2.04 9.11 14.35
N ILE A 178 -2.17 7.87 13.88
CA ILE A 178 -3.16 6.92 14.40
C ILE A 178 -2.88 6.60 15.88
N GLY A 179 -1.61 6.44 16.28
CA GLY A 179 -1.21 6.30 17.69
C GLY A 179 -1.69 7.48 18.55
N LEU A 180 -1.51 8.71 18.07
CA LEU A 180 -2.00 9.93 18.73
C LEU A 180 -3.53 9.94 18.85
N TYR A 181 -4.24 9.57 17.79
CA TYR A 181 -5.69 9.42 17.82
C TYR A 181 -6.14 8.41 18.90
N ILE A 182 -5.45 7.27 19.00
CA ILE A 182 -5.76 6.25 20.01
C ILE A 182 -5.48 6.77 21.44
N LEU A 183 -4.37 7.50 21.62
CA LEU A 183 -3.99 8.09 22.90
C LEU A 183 -5.02 9.12 23.40
N TRP A 184 -5.38 10.07 22.54
CA TRP A 184 -6.15 11.24 22.95
C TRP A 184 -7.66 11.07 22.78
N ILE A 185 -8.10 10.44 21.70
CA ILE A 185 -9.54 10.28 21.41
C ILE A 185 -10.07 8.98 21.97
N LYS A 186 -9.41 7.84 21.70
CA LYS A 186 -9.84 6.53 22.23
C LYS A 186 -9.46 6.33 23.70
N ARG A 187 -8.52 7.14 24.23
CA ARG A 187 -8.00 7.08 25.60
C ARG A 187 -7.36 5.74 25.96
N GLU A 188 -6.93 4.96 24.96
CA GLU A 188 -6.26 3.67 25.15
C GLU A 188 -4.73 3.87 25.25
N ARG A 189 -4.28 4.41 26.40
CA ARG A 189 -2.91 4.89 26.61
C ARG A 189 -1.81 3.89 26.23
N ARG A 190 -1.97 2.62 26.60
CA ARG A 190 -0.96 1.58 26.32
C ARG A 190 -0.82 1.31 24.82
N LEU A 191 -1.93 1.07 24.13
CA LEU A 191 -1.93 0.76 22.70
C LEU A 191 -1.49 1.97 21.88
N GLY A 192 -2.06 3.14 22.15
CA GLY A 192 -1.71 4.36 21.43
C GLY A 192 -0.26 4.77 21.63
N GLY A 193 0.28 4.61 22.85
CA GLY A 193 1.68 4.88 23.16
C GLY A 193 2.62 3.92 22.43
N LEU A 194 2.29 2.62 22.41
CA LEU A 194 3.06 1.61 21.67
C LEU A 194 3.07 1.92 20.17
N VAL A 195 1.91 2.22 19.58
CA VAL A 195 1.82 2.55 18.15
C VAL A 195 2.59 3.83 17.82
N LEU A 196 2.42 4.89 18.62
CA LEU A 196 3.12 6.16 18.42
C LEU A 196 4.64 5.97 18.47
N VAL A 197 5.14 5.46 19.59
CA VAL A 197 6.59 5.34 19.82
C VAL A 197 7.19 4.33 18.85
N GLY A 198 6.53 3.18 18.65
CA GLY A 198 6.99 2.17 17.70
C GLY A 198 7.09 2.71 16.26
N SER A 199 6.11 3.50 15.82
CA SER A 199 6.14 4.08 14.47
C SER A 199 7.22 5.15 14.32
N LEU A 200 7.43 6.00 15.34
CA LEU A 200 8.51 7.00 15.32
C LEU A 200 9.90 6.36 15.35
N VAL A 201 10.08 5.31 16.17
CA VAL A 201 11.33 4.54 16.21
C VAL A 201 11.59 3.88 14.86
N TYR A 202 10.59 3.25 14.27
CA TYR A 202 10.70 2.65 12.93
C TYR A 202 11.06 3.71 11.87
N PHE A 203 10.37 4.86 11.86
CA PHE A 203 10.66 5.95 10.94
C PHE A 203 12.12 6.42 11.02
N VAL A 204 12.61 6.68 12.25
CA VAL A 204 14.01 7.12 12.47
C VAL A 204 14.99 6.03 12.07
N LEU A 205 14.75 4.78 12.49
CA LEU A 205 15.63 3.64 12.18
C LEU A 205 15.75 3.43 10.66
N VAL A 206 14.64 3.46 9.94
CA VAL A 206 14.62 3.26 8.49
C VAL A 206 15.36 4.40 7.78
N ASN A 207 15.04 5.65 8.08
CA ASN A 207 15.60 6.81 7.37
C ASN A 207 17.05 7.11 7.73
N GLN A 208 17.46 6.91 9.00
CA GLN A 208 18.79 7.33 9.48
C GLN A 208 19.81 6.19 9.49
N VAL A 209 19.37 4.93 9.43
CA VAL A 209 20.27 3.78 9.56
C VAL A 209 20.13 2.83 8.39
N ILE A 210 18.91 2.34 8.12
CA ILE A 210 18.72 1.26 7.14
C ILE A 210 18.90 1.77 5.71
N MET A 211 18.17 2.80 5.30
CA MET A 211 18.24 3.33 3.93
C MET A 211 19.65 3.83 3.59
N PRO A 212 20.35 4.63 4.42
CA PRO A 212 21.74 5.03 4.13
C PRO A 212 22.69 3.83 3.98
N ALA A 213 22.55 2.80 4.83
CA ALA A 213 23.37 1.59 4.74
C ALA A 213 23.12 0.78 3.46
N LEU A 214 21.89 0.80 2.93
CA LEU A 214 21.52 0.12 1.68
C LEU A 214 21.80 0.96 0.43
N GLY A 215 21.73 2.29 0.54
CA GLY A 215 21.92 3.26 -0.55
C GLY A 215 23.37 3.54 -0.91
N GLY A 216 24.32 3.08 -0.08
CA GLY A 216 25.76 3.17 -0.38
C GLY A 216 26.55 4.22 0.41
N GLY A 217 25.91 4.92 1.35
CA GLY A 217 26.57 5.90 2.25
C GLY A 217 26.90 7.24 1.62
#